data_AF-A0A948C464-F1
#
_entry.id   AF-A0A948C464-F1
#
_cell.length_a   1.000
_cell.length_b   1.000
_cell.length_c   1.000
_cell.angle_alpha   90.00
_cell.angle_beta   90.00
_cell.angle_gamma   90.00
#
_symmetry.space_group_name_H-M   'P 1'
#
loop_
_entity.id
_entity.type
_entity.pdbx_description
1 polymer ?
#
loop_
_entity_poly.entity_id
_entity_poly.type
_entity_poly.pdbx_seq_one_letter_code
_entity_poly.pdbx_strand_id
1 'polypeptide(L)'
;MLNKTKIFKIMKTTIYFAVIVLISLSAIFTSCQKDEDVLLEKNLSLTAPDNEGPDSLTVEAVGDLKSSNYILNASSANNIPSKFFKVASKYKYSYQHLKQPTSNSCSWTNYVMCTGAIANVNGNYYPVNNNQVYLVRNRCNYSASIGALKNYARDYDYNKTDYELKYTDKSSSGRFQMIKYMLAHINDHHTPFIALAMDQSSGVGHYLTVWSINWKQGGTGSTIYYTNSLCYPSSSFDGNLKSVSFTTFLNWMQSNPSANKYNCLFLWED
;
A
#
# COMPACT_ATOMS: atom_id res chain seq x y z
N MET A 1 -42.39 50.32 6.23
CA MET A 1 -42.64 49.20 5.32
C MET A 1 -41.31 48.57 4.94
N LEU A 2 -40.96 47.40 5.51
CA LEU A 2 -39.72 46.70 5.15
C LEU A 2 -39.87 46.00 3.79
N ASN A 3 -38.88 46.22 2.93
CA ASN A 3 -38.84 45.80 1.53
C ASN A 3 -38.78 44.26 1.43
N LYS A 4 -39.88 43.62 1.02
CA LYS A 4 -40.09 42.15 1.02
C LYS A 4 -38.99 41.37 0.28
N THR A 5 -38.28 42.01 -0.64
CA THR A 5 -37.22 41.40 -1.45
C THR A 5 -35.93 41.09 -0.67
N LYS A 6 -35.61 41.83 0.40
CA LYS A 6 -34.41 41.55 1.24
C LYS A 6 -34.62 40.35 2.17
N ILE A 7 -35.85 40.13 2.64
CA ILE A 7 -36.18 39.05 3.59
C ILE A 7 -36.05 37.66 2.93
N PHE A 8 -36.42 37.54 1.65
CA PHE A 8 -36.30 36.28 0.91
C PHE A 8 -34.87 35.81 0.66
N LYS A 9 -33.91 36.74 0.51
CA LYS A 9 -32.50 36.40 0.28
C LYS A 9 -31.81 35.92 1.56
N ILE A 10 -32.19 36.48 2.72
CA ILE A 10 -31.67 36.08 4.03
C ILE A 10 -32.19 34.69 4.40
N MET A 11 -33.49 34.40 4.20
CA MET A 11 -34.07 33.08 4.51
C MET A 11 -33.42 31.93 3.72
N LYS A 12 -33.10 32.11 2.43
CA LYS A 12 -32.45 31.04 1.64
C LYS A 12 -31.03 30.73 2.11
N THR A 13 -30.31 31.71 2.63
CA THR A 13 -28.91 31.53 3.05
C THR A 13 -28.83 30.80 4.40
N THR A 14 -29.78 31.05 5.30
CA THR A 14 -29.85 30.39 6.62
C THR A 14 -30.28 28.92 6.50
N ILE A 15 -31.15 28.57 5.53
CA ILE A 15 -31.56 27.18 5.30
C ILE A 15 -30.42 26.32 4.74
N TYR A 16 -29.57 26.88 3.87
CA TYR A 16 -28.39 26.16 3.35
C TYR A 16 -27.33 25.89 4.43
N PHE A 17 -27.13 26.81 5.38
CA PHE A 17 -26.21 26.59 6.50
C PHE A 17 -26.73 25.55 7.50
N ALA A 18 -28.05 25.51 7.75
CA ALA A 18 -28.65 24.52 8.65
C ALA A 18 -28.54 23.08 8.09
N VAL A 19 -28.65 22.90 6.76
CA VAL A 19 -28.54 21.57 6.13
C VAL A 19 -27.09 21.06 6.12
N ILE A 20 -26.09 21.93 6.00
CA ILE A 20 -24.67 21.52 6.02
C ILE A 20 -24.23 21.11 7.43
N VAL A 21 -24.73 21.76 8.48
CA VAL A 21 -24.40 21.39 9.88
C VAL A 21 -25.06 20.07 10.30
N LEU A 22 -26.23 19.74 9.76
CA LEU A 22 -26.93 18.47 10.05
C LEU A 22 -26.27 17.24 9.40
N ILE A 23 -25.53 17.40 8.30
CA ILE A 23 -24.79 16.29 7.68
C ILE A 23 -23.46 16.01 8.41
N SER A 24 -22.90 17.00 9.11
CA SER A 24 -21.67 16.82 9.90
C SER A 24 -21.87 16.17 11.29
N LEU A 25 -23.12 16.01 11.74
CA LEU A 25 -23.45 15.47 13.08
C LEU A 25 -23.90 14.01 13.08
N SER A 26 -24.06 13.38 11.91
CA SER A 26 -24.40 11.95 11.78
C SER A 26 -23.20 11.03 11.56
N ALA A 27 -21.96 11.55 11.65
CA ALA A 27 -20.73 10.76 11.53
C ALA A 27 -20.03 10.48 12.86
N ILE A 28 -20.67 10.77 14.00
CA ILE A 28 -20.13 10.49 15.33
C ILE A 28 -21.13 9.55 16.03
N PHE A 29 -20.61 8.45 16.58
CA PHE A 29 -21.31 7.28 17.13
C PHE A 29 -21.68 6.19 16.12
N THR A 30 -20.66 5.47 15.63
CA THR A 30 -20.75 4.02 15.58
C THR A 30 -19.64 3.47 16.44
N SER A 31 -20.06 2.88 17.56
CA SER A 31 -19.26 2.31 18.62
C SER A 31 -18.30 1.24 18.11
N CYS A 32 -17.12 1.20 18.75
CA CYS A 32 -16.29 0.01 18.87
C CYS A 32 -17.13 -1.25 19.09
N GLN A 33 -17.18 -2.12 18.09
CA GLN A 33 -17.13 -3.56 18.32
C GLN A 33 -15.78 -4.03 17.79
N LYS A 34 -14.92 -4.34 18.75
CA LYS A 34 -13.57 -4.83 18.57
C LYS A 34 -13.68 -6.34 18.46
N ASP A 35 -13.94 -6.84 17.26
CA ASP A 35 -13.76 -8.27 16.99
C ASP A 35 -12.26 -8.49 16.81
N GLU A 36 -11.65 -9.03 17.86
CA GLU A 36 -10.28 -9.50 17.83
C GLU A 36 -10.20 -10.72 16.92
N ASP A 37 -9.89 -10.50 15.64
CA ASP A 37 -9.37 -11.54 14.77
C ASP A 37 -7.93 -11.85 15.21
N VAL A 38 -7.86 -12.69 16.25
CA VAL A 38 -6.67 -13.43 16.63
C VAL A 38 -6.19 -14.17 15.38
N LEU A 39 -5.06 -13.73 14.84
CA LEU A 39 -4.32 -14.47 13.83
C LEU A 39 -3.93 -15.84 14.42
N LEU A 40 -4.77 -16.84 14.13
CA LEU A 40 -4.54 -18.22 14.55
C LEU A 40 -3.40 -18.82 13.72
N GLU A 41 -2.16 -18.56 14.11
CA GLU A 41 -1.06 -19.49 13.87
C GLU A 41 -1.28 -20.68 14.81
N LYS A 42 -1.89 -21.76 14.31
CA LYS A 42 -1.92 -23.04 15.03
C LYS A 42 -1.59 -24.20 14.10
N ASN A 43 -0.31 -24.56 14.15
CA ASN A 43 0.25 -25.91 14.11
C ASN A 43 -0.38 -26.92 13.12
N LEU A 44 0.14 -26.98 11.89
CA LEU A 44 0.19 -28.25 11.18
C LEU A 44 1.34 -29.08 11.77
N SER A 45 1.02 -29.84 12.81
CA SER A 45 1.79 -31.00 13.24
C SER A 45 1.51 -32.14 12.23
N LEU A 46 2.52 -32.48 11.43
CA LEU A 46 2.53 -33.69 10.59
C LEU A 46 2.67 -34.91 11.50
N THR A 47 1.56 -35.57 11.81
CA THR A 47 1.55 -36.98 12.19
C THR A 47 1.04 -37.78 11.00
N ALA A 48 1.91 -38.63 10.47
CA ALA A 48 1.60 -39.61 9.44
C ALA A 48 0.61 -40.66 9.97
N PRO A 49 -0.27 -41.17 9.10
CA PRO A 49 -0.71 -42.54 9.20
C PRO A 49 -0.30 -43.31 7.94
N ASP A 50 0.39 -44.43 8.17
CA ASP A 50 0.57 -45.50 7.21
C ASP A 50 -0.79 -46.09 6.84
N ASN A 51 -1.12 -46.17 5.54
CA ASN A 51 -1.77 -47.34 4.95
C ASN A 51 -1.95 -47.22 3.42
N GLU A 52 -1.68 -48.33 2.77
CA GLU A 52 -1.68 -48.59 1.33
C GLU A 52 -3.08 -48.63 0.71
N GLY A 53 -3.21 -48.20 -0.55
CA GLY A 53 -4.40 -48.41 -1.39
C GLY A 53 -4.40 -47.53 -2.65
N PRO A 54 -4.59 -48.10 -3.87
CA PRO A 54 -4.21 -47.45 -5.13
C PRO A 54 -5.32 -46.60 -5.79
N ASP A 55 -4.90 -45.82 -6.78
CA ASP A 55 -5.69 -45.02 -7.72
C ASP A 55 -6.38 -43.76 -7.18
N SER A 56 -5.63 -42.65 -7.20
CA SER A 56 -6.12 -41.48 -7.92
C SER A 56 -4.95 -40.71 -8.50
N LEU A 57 -5.01 -40.45 -9.82
CA LEU A 57 -4.15 -39.52 -10.53
C LEU A 57 -4.29 -38.13 -9.91
N THR A 58 -3.48 -37.84 -8.91
CA THR A 58 -3.27 -36.48 -8.43
C THR A 58 -2.37 -35.79 -9.42
N VAL A 59 -2.94 -34.80 -10.11
CA VAL A 59 -2.24 -33.92 -11.05
C VAL A 59 -1.06 -33.31 -10.30
N GLU A 60 0.14 -33.82 -10.60
CA GLU A 60 1.40 -33.17 -10.29
C GLU A 60 1.46 -31.84 -11.04
N ALA A 61 1.06 -30.77 -10.36
CA ALA A 61 1.38 -29.39 -10.73
C ALA A 61 1.71 -28.59 -9.47
N VAL A 62 2.53 -29.17 -8.58
CA VAL A 62 3.25 -28.41 -7.54
C VAL A 62 4.68 -28.20 -8.01
N GLY A 63 4.83 -27.74 -9.25
CA GLY A 63 6.08 -27.26 -9.82
C GLY A 63 6.18 -25.76 -9.60
N ASP A 64 7.06 -25.34 -8.68
CA ASP A 64 7.57 -23.97 -8.51
C ASP A 64 6.55 -22.81 -8.51
N LEU A 65 5.73 -22.76 -7.46
CA LEU A 65 5.05 -21.52 -7.03
C LEU A 65 6.03 -20.46 -6.45
N LYS A 66 7.35 -20.70 -6.52
CA LYS A 66 8.38 -19.73 -6.12
C LYS A 66 8.58 -18.62 -7.14
N SER A 67 8.38 -18.89 -8.42
CA SER A 67 8.50 -17.86 -9.47
C SER A 67 7.17 -17.17 -9.74
N SER A 68 7.15 -15.83 -9.80
CA SER A 68 5.97 -15.05 -10.20
C SER A 68 5.57 -15.20 -11.66
N ASN A 69 6.20 -16.08 -12.45
CA ASN A 69 5.86 -16.31 -13.86
C ASN A 69 4.38 -16.60 -14.08
N TYR A 70 3.73 -17.36 -13.19
CA TYR A 70 2.28 -17.63 -13.28
C TYR A 70 1.43 -16.37 -13.07
N ILE A 71 1.92 -15.40 -12.29
CA ILE A 71 1.28 -14.10 -12.07
C ILE A 71 1.50 -13.22 -13.29
N LEU A 72 2.75 -13.10 -13.76
CA LEU A 72 3.14 -12.20 -14.84
C LEU A 72 2.52 -12.60 -16.19
N ASN A 73 2.40 -13.91 -16.44
CA ASN A 73 1.81 -14.49 -17.65
C ASN A 73 0.28 -14.67 -17.57
N ALA A 74 -0.35 -14.34 -16.44
CA ALA A 74 -1.80 -14.40 -16.33
C ALA A 74 -2.47 -13.47 -17.36
N SER A 75 -3.39 -14.02 -18.14
CA SER A 75 -4.18 -13.28 -19.14
C SER A 75 -5.36 -12.53 -18.52
N SER A 76 -5.84 -12.96 -17.34
CA SER A 76 -6.89 -12.29 -16.59
C SER A 76 -6.74 -12.47 -15.08
N ALA A 77 -7.49 -11.68 -14.30
CA ALA A 77 -7.54 -11.80 -12.84
C ALA A 77 -8.04 -13.19 -12.37
N ASN A 78 -8.83 -13.89 -13.18
CA ASN A 78 -9.29 -15.24 -12.85
C ASN A 78 -8.19 -16.29 -12.99
N ASN A 79 -7.07 -15.98 -13.66
CA ASN A 79 -5.95 -16.90 -13.83
C ASN A 79 -4.91 -16.80 -12.70
N ILE A 80 -5.08 -15.88 -11.76
CA ILE A 80 -4.21 -15.76 -10.59
C ILE A 80 -4.93 -16.41 -9.39
N PRO A 81 -4.44 -17.55 -8.87
CA PRO A 81 -5.07 -18.23 -7.73
C PRO A 81 -5.12 -17.34 -6.48
N SER A 82 -6.18 -17.51 -5.67
CA SER A 82 -6.30 -16.83 -4.37
C SER A 82 -5.09 -17.13 -3.49
N LYS A 83 -4.44 -16.09 -2.97
CA LYS A 83 -3.24 -16.22 -2.12
C LYS A 83 -3.08 -14.96 -1.28
N PHE A 84 -2.60 -15.12 -0.05
CA PHE A 84 -2.15 -13.98 0.74
C PHE A 84 -0.66 -13.72 0.45
N PHE A 85 -0.40 -12.76 -0.43
CA PHE A 85 0.95 -12.27 -0.73
C PHE A 85 1.42 -11.40 0.42
N LYS A 86 2.38 -11.90 1.19
CA LYS A 86 2.89 -11.25 2.41
C LYS A 86 4.35 -10.87 2.24
N VAL A 87 4.68 -9.67 2.71
CA VAL A 87 6.06 -9.30 3.04
C VAL A 87 6.55 -10.16 4.21
N ALA A 88 7.82 -10.55 4.17
CA ALA A 88 8.44 -11.36 5.22
C ALA A 88 8.37 -10.63 6.58
N SER A 89 8.12 -11.39 7.65
CA SER A 89 7.95 -10.84 9.01
C SER A 89 9.17 -10.05 9.48
N LYS A 90 10.38 -10.44 9.05
CA LYS A 90 11.64 -9.74 9.37
C LYS A 90 11.56 -8.23 9.09
N TYR A 91 10.96 -7.81 7.98
CA TYR A 91 10.81 -6.41 7.60
C TYR A 91 9.77 -5.64 8.44
N LYS A 92 8.82 -6.35 9.06
CA LYS A 92 7.87 -5.72 9.99
C LYS A 92 8.54 -5.40 11.33
N TYR A 93 9.46 -6.24 11.78
CA TYR A 93 10.16 -6.05 13.05
C TYR A 93 11.19 -4.92 13.01
N SER A 94 11.74 -4.62 11.83
CA SER A 94 12.62 -3.46 11.61
C SER A 94 11.88 -2.17 11.27
N TYR A 95 10.57 -2.23 11.06
CA TYR A 95 9.80 -1.07 10.65
C TYR A 95 9.75 -0.01 11.75
N GLN A 96 10.03 1.23 11.35
CA GLN A 96 9.89 2.40 12.20
C GLN A 96 8.93 3.37 11.52
N HIS A 97 7.84 3.72 12.21
CA HIS A 97 6.90 4.69 11.67
C HIS A 97 7.42 6.11 11.86
N LEU A 98 7.36 6.91 10.81
CA LEU A 98 7.73 8.33 10.84
C LEU A 98 6.59 9.16 10.26
N LYS A 99 6.06 10.07 11.08
CA LYS A 99 5.18 11.12 10.58
C LYS A 99 6.00 12.06 9.69
N GLN A 100 5.46 12.41 8.52
CA GLN A 100 6.13 13.32 7.62
C GLN A 100 6.42 14.67 8.30
N PRO A 101 7.64 15.21 8.18
CA PRO A 101 8.02 16.45 8.88
C PRO A 101 7.36 17.70 8.29
N THR A 102 6.94 17.66 7.04
CA THR A 102 6.30 18.78 6.33
C THR A 102 5.11 18.28 5.51
N SER A 103 4.19 19.16 5.14
CA SER A 103 2.98 18.81 4.37
C SER A 103 3.27 18.22 2.99
N ASN A 104 4.46 18.45 2.44
CA ASN A 104 4.87 18.01 1.10
C ASN A 104 5.99 16.97 1.11
N SER A 105 6.30 16.34 2.26
CA SER A 105 7.39 15.36 2.36
C SER A 105 6.98 13.90 2.31
N CYS A 106 5.72 13.59 1.97
CA CYS A 106 5.21 12.22 1.96
C CYS A 106 6.04 11.26 1.11
N SER A 107 6.54 11.74 -0.03
CA SER A 107 7.39 11.00 -0.95
C SER A 107 8.63 10.45 -0.26
N TRP A 108 9.48 11.35 0.23
CA TRP A 108 10.74 10.99 0.87
C TRP A 108 10.52 10.28 2.21
N THR A 109 9.47 10.64 2.96
CA THR A 109 9.16 9.96 4.23
C THR A 109 8.77 8.49 4.01
N ASN A 110 7.88 8.18 3.06
CA ASN A 110 7.55 6.78 2.76
C ASN A 110 8.75 6.03 2.19
N TYR A 111 9.59 6.69 1.39
CA TYR A 111 10.83 6.10 0.92
C TYR A 111 11.77 5.71 2.06
N VAL A 112 12.01 6.62 3.01
CA VAL A 112 12.85 6.35 4.18
C VAL A 112 12.29 5.23 5.06
N MET A 113 10.98 5.20 5.30
CA MET A 113 10.35 4.11 6.07
C MET A 113 10.48 2.76 5.35
N CYS A 114 10.21 2.71 4.04
CA CYS A 114 10.27 1.48 3.25
C CYS A 114 11.72 0.95 3.13
N THR A 115 12.65 1.82 2.76
CA THR A 115 14.08 1.49 2.63
C THR A 115 14.67 1.10 3.98
N GLY A 116 14.33 1.83 5.04
CA GLY A 116 14.78 1.51 6.40
C GLY A 116 14.31 0.15 6.89
N ALA A 117 13.08 -0.25 6.57
CA ALA A 117 12.59 -1.57 6.91
C ALA A 117 13.40 -2.69 6.21
N ILE A 118 13.79 -2.49 4.95
CA ILE A 118 14.56 -3.48 4.19
C ILE A 118 16.03 -3.49 4.64
N ALA A 119 16.70 -2.34 4.57
CA ALA A 119 18.13 -2.21 4.82
C ALA A 119 18.52 -2.64 6.25
N ASN A 120 17.78 -2.21 7.28
CA ASN A 120 18.15 -2.47 8.67
C ASN A 120 18.09 -3.97 9.04
N VAL A 121 17.22 -4.75 8.41
CA VAL A 121 17.16 -6.21 8.65
C VAL A 121 18.40 -6.90 8.09
N ASN A 122 18.96 -6.35 7.02
CA ASN A 122 20.07 -6.94 6.29
C ASN A 122 21.42 -6.39 6.78
N GLY A 123 21.46 -5.85 8.00
CA GLY A 123 22.67 -5.32 8.63
C GLY A 123 23.12 -3.95 8.14
N ASN A 124 22.42 -3.36 7.17
CA ASN A 124 22.72 -2.02 6.67
C ASN A 124 22.09 -0.95 7.55
N TYR A 125 22.91 -0.07 8.13
CA TYR A 125 22.38 1.05 8.91
C TYR A 125 21.63 2.06 8.03
N TYR A 126 20.33 2.21 8.28
CA TYR A 126 19.47 3.17 7.61
C TYR A 126 18.57 3.91 8.62
N PRO A 127 18.89 5.15 8.99
CA PRO A 127 18.12 5.87 10.00
C PRO A 127 16.75 6.28 9.48
N VAL A 128 15.68 5.96 10.23
CA VAL A 128 14.31 6.38 9.92
C VAL A 128 13.95 7.61 10.75
N ASN A 129 14.42 8.78 10.33
CA ASN A 129 14.19 10.05 11.04
C ASN A 129 14.11 11.25 10.08
N ASN A 130 13.78 12.43 10.61
CA ASN A 130 13.61 13.66 9.83
C ASN A 130 14.89 14.07 9.08
N ASN A 131 16.07 13.84 9.66
CA ASN A 131 17.34 14.19 9.00
C ASN A 131 17.54 13.34 7.74
N GLN A 132 17.23 12.04 7.80
CA GLN A 132 17.27 11.18 6.62
C GLN A 132 16.25 11.62 5.58
N VAL A 133 15.02 11.99 5.98
CA VAL A 133 14.00 12.51 5.05
C VAL A 133 14.49 13.76 4.32
N TYR A 134 15.11 14.70 5.03
CA TYR A 134 15.66 15.91 4.41
C TYR A 134 16.88 15.63 3.53
N LEU A 135 17.71 14.66 3.90
CA LEU A 135 18.83 14.20 3.07
C LEU A 135 18.32 13.66 1.74
N VAL A 136 17.36 12.72 1.77
CA VAL A 136 16.73 12.15 0.56
C VAL A 136 16.11 13.27 -0.28
N ARG A 137 15.35 14.17 0.35
CA ARG A 137 14.73 15.34 -0.30
C ARG A 137 15.75 16.19 -1.05
N ASN A 138 16.85 16.55 -0.40
CA ASN A 138 17.89 17.40 -0.99
C ASN A 138 18.59 16.68 -2.15
N ARG A 139 18.89 15.39 -2.01
CA ARG A 139 19.54 14.58 -3.06
C ARG A 139 18.61 14.27 -4.23
N CYS A 140 17.30 14.33 -4.02
CA CYS A 140 16.29 14.34 -5.09
C CYS A 140 16.11 15.72 -5.73
N ASN A 141 16.95 16.72 -5.42
CA ASN A 141 16.78 18.12 -5.83
C ASN A 141 15.37 18.65 -5.55
N TYR A 142 14.82 18.31 -4.37
CA TYR A 142 13.46 18.68 -3.94
C TYR A 142 12.33 18.12 -4.81
N SER A 143 12.63 17.22 -5.76
CA SER A 143 11.60 16.52 -6.55
C SER A 143 10.95 15.43 -5.72
N ALA A 144 9.62 15.51 -5.58
CA ALA A 144 8.80 14.48 -4.94
C ALA A 144 8.29 13.44 -5.96
N SER A 145 8.90 13.35 -7.14
CA SER A 145 8.52 12.37 -8.16
C SER A 145 9.10 11.00 -7.83
N ILE A 146 8.38 9.93 -8.17
CA ILE A 146 8.84 8.56 -7.92
C ILE A 146 10.09 8.23 -8.74
N GLY A 147 10.27 8.89 -9.90
CA GLY A 147 11.49 8.81 -10.70
C GLY A 147 12.70 9.42 -9.99
N ALA A 148 12.52 10.52 -9.23
CA ALA A 148 13.60 11.07 -8.42
C ALA A 148 13.99 10.12 -7.27
N LEU A 149 13.01 9.46 -6.64
CA LEU A 149 13.29 8.41 -5.65
C LEU A 149 14.05 7.23 -6.26
N LYS A 150 13.69 6.77 -7.46
CA LYS A 150 14.43 5.72 -8.18
C LYS A 150 15.89 6.14 -8.42
N ASN A 151 16.12 7.36 -8.91
CA ASN A 151 17.47 7.87 -9.12
C ASN A 151 18.24 7.97 -7.80
N TYR A 152 17.58 8.40 -6.72
CA TYR A 152 18.18 8.41 -5.40
C TYR A 152 18.58 7.02 -4.93
N ALA A 153 17.70 6.02 -5.09
CA ALA A 153 18.01 4.62 -4.78
C ALA A 153 19.27 4.15 -5.52
N ARG A 154 19.33 4.38 -6.83
CA ARG A 154 20.50 4.08 -7.67
C ARG A 154 21.78 4.78 -7.20
N ASP A 155 21.71 6.07 -6.93
CA ASP A 155 22.91 6.88 -6.79
C ASP A 155 23.46 6.86 -5.35
N TYR A 156 22.60 6.60 -4.35
CA TYR A 156 22.94 6.76 -2.92
C TYR A 156 22.60 5.57 -2.04
N ASP A 157 21.64 4.72 -2.42
CA ASP A 157 21.22 3.55 -1.62
C ASP A 157 21.43 2.21 -2.35
N TYR A 158 22.18 2.18 -3.46
CA TYR A 158 22.40 0.96 -4.26
C TYR A 158 23.06 -0.17 -3.48
N ASN A 159 23.80 0.14 -2.41
CA ASN A 159 24.43 -0.85 -1.54
C ASN A 159 23.55 -1.23 -0.33
N LYS A 160 22.33 -0.71 -0.24
CA LYS A 160 21.40 -0.95 0.86
C LYS A 160 20.15 -1.67 0.40
N THR A 161 19.68 -1.33 -0.79
CA THR A 161 18.53 -1.93 -1.44
C THR A 161 18.70 -1.88 -2.94
N ASP A 162 18.31 -2.98 -3.57
CA ASP A 162 18.10 -3.05 -4.99
C ASP A 162 16.75 -2.39 -5.36
N TYR A 163 16.55 -1.99 -6.62
CA TYR A 163 15.40 -1.15 -6.98
C TYR A 163 14.88 -1.33 -8.40
N GLU A 164 13.55 -1.18 -8.56
CA GLU A 164 12.91 -1.07 -9.86
C GLU A 164 11.68 -0.17 -9.81
N LEU A 165 11.61 0.75 -10.77
CA LEU A 165 10.41 1.56 -11.01
C LEU A 165 9.56 0.88 -12.08
N LYS A 166 8.37 0.42 -11.69
CA LYS A 166 7.33 -0.03 -12.63
C LYS A 166 6.28 1.06 -12.85
N TYR A 167 5.85 1.21 -14.09
CA TYR A 167 4.74 2.07 -14.45
C TYR A 167 3.87 1.45 -15.54
N THR A 168 2.58 1.75 -15.53
CA THR A 168 1.62 1.33 -16.56
C THR A 168 0.60 2.44 -16.80
N ASP A 169 0.01 2.47 -17.98
CA ASP A 169 -0.98 3.49 -18.31
C ASP A 169 -2.27 3.32 -17.50
N LYS A 170 -3.02 4.41 -17.31
CA LYS A 170 -4.30 4.43 -16.56
C LYS A 170 -5.48 3.83 -17.33
N SER A 171 -5.25 2.70 -17.99
CA SER A 171 -6.26 1.91 -18.71
C SER A 171 -6.58 0.62 -17.96
N SER A 172 -7.62 -0.11 -18.38
CA SER A 172 -7.96 -1.42 -17.80
C SER A 172 -6.80 -2.42 -17.93
N SER A 173 -6.13 -2.45 -19.10
CA SER A 173 -4.97 -3.32 -19.32
C SER A 173 -3.79 -2.90 -18.46
N GLY A 174 -3.51 -1.60 -18.34
CA GLY A 174 -2.43 -1.10 -17.49
C GLY A 174 -2.70 -1.33 -16.00
N ARG A 175 -3.96 -1.23 -15.56
CA ARG A 175 -4.40 -1.59 -14.21
C ARG A 175 -4.11 -3.06 -13.91
N PHE A 176 -4.51 -3.96 -14.80
CA PHE A 176 -4.25 -5.38 -14.61
C PHE A 176 -2.75 -5.70 -14.63
N GLN A 177 -1.98 -5.05 -15.51
CA GLN A 177 -0.53 -5.19 -15.52
C GLN A 177 0.11 -4.70 -14.21
N MET A 178 -0.40 -3.61 -13.61
CA MET A 178 0.08 -3.14 -12.31
C MET A 178 -0.24 -4.13 -11.19
N ILE A 179 -1.43 -4.75 -11.20
CA ILE A 179 -1.77 -5.85 -10.27
C ILE A 179 -0.70 -6.93 -10.36
N LYS A 180 -0.39 -7.40 -11.57
CA LYS A 180 0.62 -8.45 -11.77
C LYS A 180 1.98 -8.06 -11.20
N TYR A 181 2.44 -6.84 -11.46
CA TYR A 181 3.70 -6.35 -10.90
C TYR A 181 3.71 -6.30 -9.36
N MET A 182 2.66 -5.77 -8.74
CA MET A 182 2.57 -5.67 -7.28
C MET A 182 2.54 -7.06 -6.61
N LEU A 183 1.78 -8.00 -7.17
CA LEU A 183 1.69 -9.36 -6.66
C LEU A 183 3.01 -10.13 -6.88
N ALA A 184 3.61 -10.01 -8.06
CA ALA A 184 4.88 -10.63 -8.42
C ALA A 184 6.01 -10.18 -7.49
N HIS A 185 6.10 -8.88 -7.22
CA HIS A 185 7.14 -8.33 -6.35
C HIS A 185 7.05 -8.91 -4.92
N ILE A 186 5.85 -8.95 -4.32
CA ILE A 186 5.67 -9.54 -2.99
C ILE A 186 5.91 -11.06 -3.03
N ASN A 187 5.58 -11.73 -4.14
CA ASN A 187 5.79 -13.15 -4.29
C ASN A 187 7.27 -13.54 -4.34
N ASP A 188 8.08 -12.76 -5.07
CA ASP A 188 9.47 -13.13 -5.36
C ASP A 188 10.44 -12.56 -4.33
N HIS A 189 10.25 -11.30 -3.93
CA HIS A 189 11.18 -10.61 -3.03
C HIS A 189 10.71 -10.57 -1.58
N HIS A 190 9.41 -10.76 -1.34
CA HIS A 190 8.79 -10.65 -0.01
C HIS A 190 9.10 -9.33 0.71
N THR A 191 9.31 -8.22 -0.03
CA THR A 191 9.69 -6.90 0.50
C THR A 191 8.56 -5.88 0.34
N PRO A 192 8.49 -4.86 1.22
CA PRO A 192 7.56 -3.76 1.04
C PRO A 192 7.98 -2.89 -0.14
N PHE A 193 7.02 -2.14 -0.68
CA PHE A 193 7.29 -1.19 -1.76
C PHE A 193 6.45 0.06 -1.63
N ILE A 194 6.80 1.08 -2.42
CA ILE A 194 6.13 2.37 -2.37
C ILE A 194 5.22 2.52 -3.58
N ALA A 195 4.00 2.96 -3.36
CA ALA A 195 3.04 3.30 -4.41
C ALA A 195 2.58 4.76 -4.26
N LEU A 196 2.36 5.42 -5.40
CA LEU A 196 1.78 6.76 -5.44
C LEU A 196 0.28 6.66 -5.70
N ALA A 197 -0.53 6.92 -4.68
CA ALA A 197 -1.98 6.85 -4.72
C ALA A 197 -2.60 8.22 -4.36
N MET A 198 -3.91 8.36 -4.44
CA MET A 198 -4.61 9.55 -3.94
C MET A 198 -4.90 9.39 -2.44
N ASP A 199 -4.60 10.40 -1.64
CA ASP A 199 -5.16 10.51 -0.29
C ASP A 199 -6.62 10.98 -0.39
N GLN A 200 -7.55 10.18 0.12
CA GLN A 200 -8.98 10.47 -0.03
C GLN A 200 -9.42 11.74 0.71
N SER A 201 -8.76 12.06 1.82
CA SER A 201 -9.14 13.22 2.63
C SER A 201 -8.78 14.54 1.95
N SER A 202 -7.63 14.59 1.29
CA SER A 202 -7.15 15.81 0.61
C SER A 202 -7.42 15.83 -0.90
N GLY A 203 -7.66 14.68 -1.53
CA GLY A 203 -7.74 14.55 -2.99
C GLY A 203 -6.39 14.73 -3.70
N VAL A 204 -5.28 14.79 -2.96
CA VAL A 204 -3.94 15.02 -3.49
C VAL A 204 -3.18 13.71 -3.61
N GLY A 205 -2.24 13.63 -4.55
CA GLY A 205 -1.31 12.51 -4.64
C GLY A 205 -0.47 12.36 -3.38
N HIS A 206 -0.42 11.13 -2.87
CA HIS A 206 0.23 10.77 -1.63
C HIS A 206 0.93 9.41 -1.75
N TYR A 207 2.13 9.33 -1.19
CA TYR A 207 2.91 8.08 -1.19
C TYR A 207 2.47 7.19 -0.04
N LEU A 208 2.38 5.89 -0.30
CA LEU A 208 2.00 4.85 0.65
C LEU A 208 3.01 3.70 0.57
N THR A 209 3.36 3.11 1.72
CA THR A 209 4.21 1.91 1.77
C THR A 209 3.31 0.68 1.88
N VAL A 210 3.33 -0.19 0.87
CA VAL A 210 2.52 -1.41 0.76
C VAL A 210 3.26 -2.59 1.37
N TRP A 211 2.55 -3.37 2.19
CA TRP A 211 3.10 -4.47 2.99
C TRP A 211 2.54 -5.84 2.64
N SER A 212 1.31 -5.92 2.14
CA SER A 212 0.74 -7.20 1.74
C SER A 212 -0.52 -7.02 0.91
N ILE A 213 -0.87 -8.05 0.16
CA ILE A 213 -2.09 -8.12 -0.64
C ILE A 213 -2.73 -9.50 -0.41
N ASN A 214 -3.91 -9.51 0.22
CA ASN A 214 -4.76 -10.69 0.28
C ASN A 214 -5.56 -10.76 -1.02
N TRP A 215 -5.01 -11.47 -2.00
CA TRP A 215 -5.60 -11.61 -3.33
C TRP A 215 -6.64 -12.73 -3.35
N LYS A 216 -7.78 -12.43 -3.94
CA LYS A 216 -8.83 -13.39 -4.29
C LYS A 216 -8.86 -13.53 -5.80
N GLN A 217 -8.98 -14.76 -6.28
CA GLN A 217 -9.13 -15.06 -7.70
C GLN A 217 -10.25 -14.20 -8.31
N GLY A 218 -9.97 -13.56 -9.44
CA GLY A 218 -10.87 -12.58 -10.07
C GLY A 218 -10.82 -11.17 -9.49
N GLY A 219 -10.06 -10.95 -8.41
CA GLY A 219 -9.80 -9.66 -7.78
C GLY A 219 -10.87 -9.18 -6.80
N THR A 220 -12.14 -9.57 -6.98
CA THR A 220 -13.24 -9.20 -6.08
C THR A 220 -13.00 -9.72 -4.66
N GLY A 221 -13.19 -8.84 -3.66
CA GLY A 221 -12.94 -9.17 -2.25
C GLY A 221 -11.46 -9.18 -1.85
N SER A 222 -10.54 -8.79 -2.74
CA SER A 222 -9.13 -8.64 -2.39
C SER A 222 -8.89 -7.42 -1.52
N THR A 223 -7.91 -7.52 -0.61
CA THR A 223 -7.54 -6.46 0.35
C THR A 223 -6.06 -6.14 0.22
N ILE A 224 -5.72 -4.86 0.29
CA ILE A 224 -4.33 -4.39 0.34
C ILE A 224 -4.06 -3.73 1.69
N TYR A 225 -2.86 -3.98 2.23
CA TYR A 225 -2.42 -3.47 3.51
C TYR A 225 -1.23 -2.54 3.30
N TYR A 226 -1.29 -1.37 3.90
CA TYR A 226 -0.31 -0.31 3.70
C TYR A 226 -0.15 0.55 4.96
N THR A 227 0.93 1.30 5.02
CA THR A 227 1.19 2.31 6.06
C THR A 227 1.26 3.69 5.41
N ASN A 228 1.01 4.74 6.21
CA ASN A 228 0.85 6.10 5.72
C ASN A 228 1.53 7.11 6.65
N SER A 229 2.52 7.85 6.13
CA SER A 229 3.29 8.86 6.86
C SER A 229 2.51 10.10 7.34
N LEU A 230 1.21 10.21 7.07
CA LEU A 230 0.37 11.30 7.63
C LEU A 230 0.01 11.09 9.10
N CYS A 231 0.04 9.83 9.55
CA CYS A 231 -0.34 9.47 10.90
C CYS A 231 0.82 9.69 11.88
N TYR A 232 0.48 9.93 13.14
CA TYR A 232 1.47 9.84 14.20
C TYR A 232 1.82 8.38 14.48
N PRO A 233 3.06 8.08 14.89
CA PRO A 233 3.46 6.72 15.25
C PRO A 233 2.57 6.13 16.33
N SER A 234 1.99 4.97 16.02
CA SER A 234 1.48 4.04 17.02
C SER A 234 2.62 3.27 17.69
N SER A 235 2.35 2.63 18.83
CA SER A 235 3.30 1.84 19.59
C SER A 235 3.75 0.54 18.90
N SER A 236 3.07 0.13 17.83
CA SER A 236 3.38 -1.09 17.09
C SER A 236 3.23 -0.92 15.58
N PHE A 237 3.83 -1.83 14.80
CA PHE A 237 3.61 -1.93 13.36
C PHE A 237 2.12 -2.02 13.02
N ASP A 238 1.39 -2.93 13.66
CA ASP A 238 -0.03 -3.19 13.37
C ASP A 238 -0.91 -1.97 13.68
N GLY A 239 -0.57 -1.19 14.72
CA GLY A 239 -1.27 0.06 15.01
C GLY A 239 -1.06 1.16 13.96
N ASN A 240 -0.06 1.03 13.08
CA ASN A 240 0.19 1.93 11.95
C ASN A 240 -0.34 1.34 10.62
N LEU A 241 -0.72 0.07 10.60
CA LEU A 241 -1.18 -0.63 9.42
C LEU A 241 -2.64 -0.26 9.11
N LYS A 242 -2.89 0.06 7.84
CA LYS A 242 -4.22 0.33 7.30
C LYS A 242 -4.55 -0.69 6.23
N SER A 243 -5.83 -0.89 5.97
CA SER A 243 -6.30 -1.75 4.89
C SER A 243 -7.49 -1.15 4.17
N VAL A 244 -7.57 -1.41 2.86
CA VAL A 244 -8.75 -1.12 2.03
C VAL A 244 -8.92 -2.23 0.99
N SER A 245 -10.08 -2.25 0.32
CA SER A 245 -10.22 -3.14 -0.84
C SER A 245 -9.18 -2.78 -1.90
N PHE A 246 -8.61 -3.79 -2.54
CA PHE A 246 -7.56 -3.56 -3.52
C PHE A 246 -8.07 -2.78 -4.74
N THR A 247 -9.33 -2.98 -5.11
CA THR A 247 -10.03 -2.17 -6.12
C THR A 247 -10.03 -0.69 -5.76
N THR A 248 -10.36 -0.35 -4.50
CA THR A 248 -10.35 1.03 -4.03
C THR A 248 -8.96 1.65 -4.10
N PHE A 249 -7.92 0.92 -3.66
CA PHE A 249 -6.54 1.41 -3.74
C PHE A 249 -6.09 1.67 -5.19
N LEU A 250 -6.39 0.76 -6.11
CA LEU A 250 -6.10 0.96 -7.54
C LEU A 250 -6.91 2.12 -8.13
N ASN A 251 -8.14 2.37 -7.65
CA ASN A 251 -8.89 3.57 -8.03
C ASN A 251 -8.18 4.83 -7.51
N TRP A 252 -7.58 4.82 -6.33
CA TRP A 252 -6.78 5.94 -5.83
C TRP A 252 -5.55 6.19 -6.70
N MET A 253 -4.84 5.14 -7.12
CA MET A 253 -3.73 5.29 -8.06
C MET A 253 -4.19 5.85 -9.42
N GLN A 254 -5.34 5.40 -9.91
CA GLN A 254 -5.93 5.87 -11.16
C GLN A 254 -6.39 7.34 -11.10
N SER A 255 -7.04 7.73 -10.00
CA SER A 255 -7.59 9.07 -9.84
C SER A 255 -6.58 10.10 -9.34
N ASN A 256 -5.36 9.67 -9.00
CA ASN A 256 -4.32 10.57 -8.50
C ASN A 256 -3.94 11.63 -9.55
N PRO A 257 -4.13 12.93 -9.27
CA PRO A 257 -3.80 14.01 -10.21
C PRO A 257 -2.29 14.23 -10.37
N SER A 258 -1.48 13.80 -9.40
CA SER A 258 -0.01 14.00 -9.40
C SER A 258 0.75 12.96 -10.23
N ALA A 259 0.05 12.01 -10.87
CA ALA A 259 0.66 10.97 -11.68
C ALA A 259 -0.20 10.66 -12.91
N ASN A 260 0.42 10.55 -14.09
CA ASN A 260 -0.30 10.16 -15.32
C ASN A 260 -0.36 8.64 -15.54
N LYS A 261 0.28 7.86 -14.66
CA LYS A 261 0.43 6.41 -14.75
C LYS A 261 0.20 5.77 -13.39
N TYR A 262 -0.22 4.50 -13.37
CA TYR A 262 0.05 3.68 -12.19
C TYR A 262 1.56 3.58 -12.02
N ASN A 263 2.07 3.75 -10.81
CA ASN A 263 3.50 3.63 -10.57
C ASN A 263 3.80 3.12 -9.16
N CYS A 264 4.80 2.25 -9.08
CA CYS A 264 5.34 1.70 -7.86
C CYS A 264 6.87 1.68 -7.95
N LEU A 265 7.52 2.03 -6.85
CA LEU A 265 8.96 1.83 -6.67
C LEU A 265 9.13 0.59 -5.80
N PHE A 266 9.54 -0.48 -6.46
CA PHE A 266 9.90 -1.74 -5.83
C PHE A 266 11.33 -1.65 -5.30
N LEU A 267 11.53 -2.17 -4.08
CA LEU A 267 12.79 -2.18 -3.37
C LEU A 267 13.00 -3.58 -2.79
N TRP A 268 14.21 -4.13 -2.86
CA TRP A 268 14.51 -5.44 -2.29
C TRP A 268 15.98 -5.59 -1.86
N GLU A 269 16.29 -6.76 -1.34
CA GLU A 269 17.65 -7.19 -0.96
C GLU A 269 18.31 -7.91 -2.14
N ASP A 270 19.55 -7.57 -2.46
CA ASP A 270 20.39 -8.31 -3.43
C ASP A 270 20.62 -9.77 -3.03
#